data_AF-A0AAJ6XFK7-F1
#
_entry.id   AF-A0AAJ6XFK7-F1
#
_cell.length_a   1.000
_cell.length_b   1.000
_cell.length_c   1.000
_cell.angle_alpha   90.00
_cell.angle_beta   90.00
_cell.angle_gamma   90.00
#
_symmetry.space_group_name_H-M   'P 1'
#
loop_
_entity.id
_entity.type
_entity.pdbx_description
1 polymer ?
#
loop_
_entity_poly.entity_id
_entity_poly.type
_entity_poly.pdbx_seq_one_letter_code
_entity_poly.pdbx_strand_id
1 'polypeptide(L)'
;VFLYAAAHPTGRAPDTIRRELGYYRPNFMGSQWAGWNIPEILPENPDHGPTHVSRTRGITLIGARSWVTLYNIPIMCTDVSTARRIARMVSARGGGLPTVQSLALFHGDDSAEIACMLLEPNRIGPDRVQAQVEMLAAQEGLDVEKGYFTDLSPEMIVQKYMNLISARRD
;
A
#
# COMPACT_ATOMS: atom_id res chain seq x y z
N VAL A 1 -11.14 12.96 -9.69
CA VAL A 1 -11.39 11.79 -8.82
C VAL A 1 -11.35 10.56 -9.68
N PHE A 2 -10.61 9.54 -9.23
CA PHE A 2 -10.64 8.22 -9.86
C PHE A 2 -11.43 7.24 -8.99
N LEU A 3 -12.34 6.50 -9.59
CA LEU A 3 -13.09 5.44 -8.92
C LEU A 3 -12.28 4.15 -8.96
N TYR A 4 -12.38 3.34 -7.91
CA TYR A 4 -11.72 2.03 -7.87
C TYR A 4 -12.57 0.96 -7.20
N ALA A 5 -12.18 -0.30 -7.42
CA ALA A 5 -12.87 -1.49 -6.92
C ALA A 5 -14.39 -1.43 -7.25
N ALA A 6 -15.27 -1.75 -6.31
CA ALA A 6 -16.72 -1.83 -6.56
C ALA A 6 -17.36 -0.49 -6.95
N ALA A 7 -16.67 0.64 -6.79
CA ALA A 7 -17.17 1.94 -7.26
C ALA A 7 -16.86 2.22 -8.74
N HIS A 8 -15.94 1.49 -9.36
CA HIS A 8 -15.58 1.66 -10.77
C HIS A 8 -16.31 0.62 -11.64
N PRO A 9 -16.87 0.96 -12.81
CA PRO A 9 -17.67 0.04 -13.64
C PRO A 9 -16.97 -1.28 -14.00
N THR A 10 -15.64 -1.26 -14.11
CA THR A 10 -14.81 -2.42 -14.43
C THR A 10 -14.05 -3.01 -13.23
N GLY A 11 -14.30 -2.54 -12.00
CA GLY A 11 -13.62 -3.07 -10.82
C GLY A 11 -12.13 -2.71 -10.73
N ARG A 12 -11.71 -1.59 -11.33
CA ARG A 12 -10.30 -1.23 -11.50
C ARG A 12 -9.53 -1.20 -10.17
N ALA A 13 -8.35 -1.82 -10.13
CA ALA A 13 -7.55 -1.88 -8.92
C ALA A 13 -6.86 -0.52 -8.62
N PRO A 14 -6.80 -0.09 -7.34
CA PRO A 14 -6.25 1.21 -6.98
C PRO A 14 -4.75 1.33 -7.27
N ASP A 15 -4.00 0.24 -7.17
CA ASP A 15 -2.56 0.22 -7.50
C ASP A 15 -2.31 0.34 -9.00
N THR A 16 -3.23 -0.14 -9.86
CA THR A 16 -3.18 0.07 -11.31
C THR A 16 -3.31 1.56 -11.64
N ILE A 17 -4.33 2.23 -11.07
CA ILE A 17 -4.55 3.68 -11.24
C ILE A 17 -3.31 4.44 -10.75
N ARG A 18 -2.81 4.11 -9.56
CA ARG A 18 -1.59 4.72 -9.00
C ARG A 18 -0.37 4.56 -9.92
N ARG A 19 -0.16 3.39 -10.53
CA ARG A 19 0.96 3.17 -11.46
C ARG A 19 0.86 4.04 -12.71
N GLU A 20 -0.33 4.12 -13.31
CA GLU A 20 -0.56 4.93 -14.50
C GLU A 20 -0.38 6.44 -14.21
N LEU A 21 -0.75 6.87 -13.00
CA LEU A 21 -0.49 8.23 -12.52
C LEU A 21 0.96 8.47 -12.06
N GLY A 22 1.84 7.47 -12.16
CA GLY A 22 3.26 7.61 -11.79
C GLY A 22 3.54 7.55 -10.28
N TYR A 23 2.57 7.18 -9.44
CA TYR A 23 2.69 7.16 -7.96
C TYR A 23 3.72 6.15 -7.42
N TYR A 24 4.25 5.22 -8.22
CA TYR A 24 5.31 4.30 -7.75
C TYR A 24 6.69 4.65 -8.33
N ARG A 25 6.86 5.86 -8.86
CA ARG A 25 8.13 6.39 -9.34
C ARG A 25 8.62 7.47 -8.37
N PRO A 26 9.55 7.12 -7.45
CA PRO A 26 10.15 8.11 -6.56
C PRO A 26 10.79 9.23 -7.37
N ASN A 27 10.67 10.47 -6.89
CA ASN A 27 11.16 11.66 -7.59
C ASN A 27 12.33 12.35 -6.85
N PHE A 28 12.85 11.73 -5.79
CA PHE A 28 13.98 12.23 -5.03
C PHE A 28 14.97 11.10 -4.71
N MET A 29 16.27 11.34 -4.93
CA MET A 29 17.37 10.41 -4.65
C MET A 29 17.15 8.94 -5.11
N GLY A 30 16.34 8.71 -6.16
CA GLY A 30 16.03 7.37 -6.72
C GLY A 30 15.21 6.43 -5.82
N SER A 31 15.08 6.74 -4.53
CA SER A 31 14.38 5.92 -3.52
C SER A 31 13.35 6.67 -2.69
N GLN A 32 13.36 8.00 -2.73
CA GLN A 32 12.55 8.86 -1.87
C GLN A 32 11.53 9.67 -2.67
N TRP A 33 10.53 10.15 -1.95
CA TRP A 33 9.47 11.02 -2.44
C TRP A 33 9.70 12.44 -1.93
N ALA A 34 9.74 13.43 -2.82
CA ALA A 34 9.80 14.84 -2.45
C ALA A 34 8.81 15.67 -3.29
N GLY A 35 7.78 16.21 -2.65
CA GLY A 35 6.86 17.16 -3.28
C GLY A 35 6.03 16.59 -4.44
N TRP A 36 5.69 17.47 -5.38
CA TRP A 36 4.77 17.21 -6.48
C TRP A 36 5.44 16.44 -7.62
N ASN A 37 4.85 15.32 -8.04
CA ASN A 37 5.39 14.47 -9.11
C ASN A 37 4.38 14.11 -10.21
N ILE A 38 3.17 14.66 -10.14
CA ILE A 38 2.08 14.36 -11.07
C ILE A 38 2.06 15.43 -12.16
N PRO A 39 1.87 15.10 -13.45
CA PRO A 39 1.65 16.11 -14.48
C PRO A 39 0.44 17.00 -14.16
N GLU A 40 0.49 18.29 -14.53
CA GLU A 40 -0.67 19.19 -14.40
C GLU A 40 -1.84 18.76 -15.28
N ILE A 41 -1.54 18.13 -16.43
CA ILE A 41 -2.52 17.48 -17.30
C ILE A 41 -2.38 15.98 -17.13
N LEU A 42 -3.43 15.33 -16.63
CA LEU A 42 -3.40 13.89 -16.38
C LEU A 42 -3.27 13.08 -17.69
N PRO A 43 -2.53 11.96 -17.66
CA PRO A 43 -2.41 11.07 -18.81
C PRO A 43 -3.72 10.32 -19.09
N GLU A 44 -4.61 10.23 -18.10
CA GLU A 44 -5.89 9.53 -18.15
C GLU A 44 -6.99 10.45 -17.64
N ASN A 45 -8.18 10.33 -18.23
CA ASN A 45 -9.35 11.07 -17.78
C ASN A 45 -9.79 10.58 -16.39
N PRO A 46 -10.00 11.49 -15.41
CA PRO A 46 -10.62 11.11 -14.16
C PRO A 46 -12.10 10.77 -14.38
N ASP A 47 -12.66 9.87 -13.57
CA ASP A 47 -14.09 9.55 -13.58
C ASP A 47 -14.96 10.78 -13.25
N HIS A 48 -14.45 11.66 -12.38
CA HIS A 48 -15.09 12.94 -12.07
C HIS A 48 -14.08 14.08 -11.96
N GLY A 49 -14.48 15.26 -12.44
CA GLY A 49 -13.71 16.50 -12.36
C GLY A 49 -12.79 16.72 -13.57
N PRO A 50 -11.95 17.77 -13.53
CA PRO A 50 -11.11 18.15 -14.66
C PRO A 50 -9.86 17.27 -14.79
N THR A 51 -9.36 17.13 -16.02
CA THR A 51 -8.05 16.56 -16.33
C THR A 51 -6.89 17.47 -15.95
N HIS A 52 -7.13 18.77 -15.83
CA HIS A 52 -6.15 19.72 -15.33
C HIS A 52 -6.17 19.77 -13.80
N VAL A 53 -5.11 19.30 -13.16
CA VAL A 53 -5.03 19.13 -11.71
C VAL A 53 -4.23 20.25 -11.08
N SER A 54 -4.79 20.83 -10.01
CA SER A 54 -4.10 21.79 -9.17
C SER A 54 -3.08 21.09 -8.28
N ARG A 55 -1.84 21.60 -8.27
CA ARG A 55 -0.74 21.09 -7.43
C ARG A 55 -1.09 21.06 -5.93
N THR A 56 -1.93 21.98 -5.46
CA THR A 56 -2.30 22.07 -4.03
C THR A 56 -3.38 21.08 -3.64
N ARG A 57 -4.20 20.59 -4.58
CA ARG A 57 -5.32 19.68 -4.31
C ARG A 57 -5.01 18.23 -4.68
N GLY A 58 -4.18 18.03 -5.70
CA GLY A 58 -3.83 16.70 -6.17
C GLY A 58 -5.01 15.91 -6.71
N ILE A 59 -4.91 14.59 -6.59
CA ILE A 59 -5.89 13.62 -7.08
C ILE A 59 -6.42 12.82 -5.90
N THR A 60 -7.72 12.53 -5.91
CA THR A 60 -8.35 11.62 -4.95
C THR A 60 -8.82 10.35 -5.65
N LEU A 61 -8.58 9.20 -5.01
CA LEU A 61 -9.16 7.92 -5.37
C LEU A 61 -10.30 7.60 -4.39
N ILE A 62 -11.48 7.23 -4.89
CA ILE A 62 -12.64 6.85 -4.07
C ILE A 62 -13.10 5.46 -4.51
N GLY A 63 -13.41 4.59 -3.56
CA GLY A 63 -13.78 3.21 -3.88
C GLY A 63 -14.44 2.50 -2.73
N ALA A 64 -14.99 1.33 -3.04
CA ALA A 64 -15.59 0.43 -2.09
C ALA A 64 -15.02 -0.98 -2.29
N ARG A 65 -14.62 -1.64 -1.21
CA ARG A 65 -14.04 -2.98 -1.24
C ARG A 65 -14.21 -3.69 0.11
N SER A 66 -14.04 -5.00 0.12
CA SER A 66 -13.88 -5.79 1.33
C SER A 66 -12.68 -5.32 2.16
N TRP A 67 -12.69 -5.67 3.45
CA TRP A 67 -11.63 -5.32 4.39
C TRP A 67 -10.23 -5.68 3.86
N VAL A 68 -9.31 -4.74 4.06
CA VAL A 68 -7.88 -4.90 3.77
C VAL A 68 -7.16 -4.84 5.09
N THR A 69 -6.15 -5.69 5.24
CA THR A 69 -5.27 -5.64 6.41
C THR A 69 -3.92 -5.07 5.98
N LEU A 70 -3.42 -4.10 6.74
CA LEU A 70 -2.10 -3.52 6.54
C LEU A 70 -1.14 -4.07 7.58
N TYR A 71 -0.04 -4.67 7.13
CA TYR A 71 0.94 -5.33 7.98
C TYR A 71 2.35 -5.01 7.48
N ASN A 72 3.16 -4.34 8.31
CA ASN A 72 4.51 -3.95 7.96
C ASN A 72 5.52 -4.82 8.70
N ILE A 73 6.59 -5.21 8.03
CA ILE A 73 7.62 -6.11 8.57
C ILE A 73 8.97 -5.40 8.48
N PRO A 74 9.56 -4.95 9.60
CA PRO A 74 10.88 -4.33 9.60
C PRO A 74 11.96 -5.34 9.23
N ILE A 75 12.93 -4.88 8.44
CA ILE A 75 14.12 -5.63 8.03
C ILE A 75 15.36 -4.75 8.21
N MET A 76 16.45 -5.34 8.73
CA MET A 76 17.73 -4.65 8.86
C MET A 76 18.43 -4.64 7.50
N CYS A 77 18.13 -3.63 6.69
CA CYS A 77 18.59 -3.58 5.30
C CYS A 77 18.80 -2.14 4.83
N THR A 78 20.04 -1.83 4.44
CA THR A 78 20.43 -0.54 3.82
C THR A 78 20.41 -0.59 2.29
N ASP A 79 20.43 -1.78 1.70
CA ASP A 79 20.41 -1.96 0.25
C ASP A 79 18.99 -1.83 -0.31
N VAL A 80 18.75 -0.67 -0.92
CA VAL A 80 17.47 -0.33 -1.57
C VAL A 80 17.06 -1.37 -2.61
N SER A 81 18.01 -1.91 -3.37
CA SER A 81 17.72 -2.85 -4.44
C SER A 81 17.26 -4.20 -3.89
N THR A 82 17.90 -4.68 -2.83
CA THR A 82 17.56 -5.93 -2.15
C THR A 82 16.19 -5.86 -1.47
N ALA A 83 15.92 -4.83 -0.66
CA ALA A 83 14.62 -4.66 -0.03
C ALA A 83 13.48 -4.53 -1.06
N ARG A 84 13.69 -3.82 -2.18
CA ARG A 84 12.71 -3.75 -3.28
C ARG A 84 12.49 -5.10 -3.96
N ARG A 85 13.54 -5.91 -4.12
CA ARG A 85 13.44 -7.26 -4.67
C ARG A 85 12.63 -8.17 -3.75
N ILE A 86 12.89 -8.13 -2.45
CA ILE A 86 12.10 -8.86 -1.44
C ILE A 86 10.64 -8.42 -1.52
N ALA A 87 10.35 -7.11 -1.46
CA ALA A 87 8.99 -6.59 -1.59
C ALA A 87 8.30 -7.09 -2.87
N ARG A 88 9.01 -7.09 -4.00
CA ARG A 88 8.46 -7.63 -5.26
C ARG A 88 8.14 -9.11 -5.14
N MET A 89 9.06 -9.93 -4.63
CA MET A 89 8.90 -11.39 -4.50
C MET A 89 7.82 -11.79 -3.50
N VAL A 90 7.51 -10.94 -2.51
CA VAL A 90 6.35 -11.14 -1.61
C VAL A 90 5.03 -10.86 -2.33
N SER A 91 5.01 -9.85 -3.21
CA SER A 91 3.78 -9.40 -3.88
C SER A 91 3.26 -10.42 -4.89
N ALA A 92 1.94 -10.53 -5.01
CA ALA A 92 1.28 -11.33 -6.05
C ALA A 92 1.78 -10.97 -7.45
N ARG A 93 2.00 -9.67 -7.71
CA ARG A 93 2.50 -9.17 -8.99
C ARG A 93 3.91 -9.67 -9.32
N GLY A 94 4.74 -9.94 -8.31
CA GLY A 94 6.08 -10.51 -8.50
C GLY A 94 6.12 -12.02 -8.42
N GLY A 95 4.97 -12.70 -8.40
CA GLY A 95 4.88 -14.17 -8.30
C GLY A 95 4.84 -14.70 -6.87
N GLY A 96 4.71 -13.82 -5.87
CA GLY A 96 4.63 -14.18 -4.46
C GLY A 96 3.24 -14.62 -4.01
N LEU A 97 2.87 -14.20 -2.80
CA LEU A 97 1.60 -14.57 -2.19
C LEU A 97 0.42 -13.97 -2.95
N PRO A 98 -0.62 -14.77 -3.28
CA PRO A 98 -1.79 -14.26 -3.97
C PRO A 98 -2.48 -13.19 -3.12
N THR A 99 -3.09 -12.20 -3.75
CA THR A 99 -3.84 -11.13 -3.06
C THR A 99 -3.02 -10.28 -2.10
N VAL A 100 -1.68 -10.38 -2.12
CA VAL A 100 -0.78 -9.52 -1.36
C VAL A 100 -0.16 -8.48 -2.29
N GLN A 101 -0.21 -7.22 -1.89
CA GLN A 101 0.61 -6.16 -2.46
C GLN A 101 1.66 -5.74 -1.43
N SER A 102 2.85 -5.40 -1.89
CA SER A 102 3.94 -5.02 -0.99
C SER A 102 4.84 -3.96 -1.59
N LEU A 103 5.45 -3.17 -0.71
CA LEU A 103 6.37 -2.07 -1.00
C LEU A 103 7.52 -2.12 -0.01
N ALA A 104 8.72 -1.78 -0.47
CA ALA A 104 9.84 -1.48 0.42
C ALA A 104 9.77 0.00 0.79
N LEU A 105 9.69 0.29 2.10
CA LEU A 105 9.76 1.63 2.66
C LEU A 105 11.08 1.76 3.43
N PHE A 106 11.72 2.92 3.36
CA PHE A 106 13.00 3.18 4.03
C PHE A 106 12.81 4.29 5.04
N HIS A 107 13.24 4.04 6.27
CA HIS A 107 13.15 4.96 7.40
C HIS A 107 14.56 5.23 7.91
N GLY A 108 15.10 6.43 7.61
CA GLY A 108 16.47 6.79 8.01
C GLY A 108 17.55 5.94 7.35
N ASP A 109 18.70 5.82 8.01
CA ASP A 109 19.92 5.29 7.39
C ASP A 109 20.02 3.75 7.40
N ASP A 110 19.42 3.05 8.38
CA ASP A 110 19.67 1.62 8.60
C ASP A 110 18.44 0.69 8.61
N SER A 111 17.22 1.22 8.47
CA SER A 111 16.00 0.42 8.59
C SER A 111 15.09 0.55 7.37
N ALA A 112 14.70 -0.60 6.83
CA ALA A 112 13.65 -0.69 5.84
C ALA A 112 12.51 -1.54 6.39
N GLU A 113 11.32 -1.40 5.82
CA GLU A 113 10.21 -2.31 6.09
C GLU A 113 9.55 -2.76 4.80
N ILE A 114 9.10 -4.01 4.81
CA ILE A 114 8.24 -4.55 3.77
C ILE A 114 6.79 -4.27 4.19
N ALA A 115 6.25 -3.16 3.70
CA ALA A 115 4.86 -2.79 3.92
C ALA A 115 3.95 -3.64 3.06
N CYS A 116 3.05 -4.40 3.68
CA CYS A 116 2.17 -5.34 3.00
C CYS A 116 0.70 -4.94 3.15
N MET A 117 -0.01 -4.96 2.04
CA MET A 117 -1.47 -4.85 1.97
C MET A 117 -2.04 -6.23 1.62
N LEU A 118 -2.76 -6.83 2.56
CA LEU A 118 -3.43 -8.11 2.44
C LEU A 118 -4.84 -7.83 1.94
N LEU A 119 -5.07 -8.03 0.65
CA LEU A 119 -6.31 -7.65 -0.02
C LEU A 119 -7.49 -8.57 0.30
N GLU A 120 -7.20 -9.81 0.71
CA GLU A 120 -8.14 -10.83 1.17
C GLU A 120 -7.58 -11.46 2.47
N PRO A 121 -7.66 -10.76 3.61
CA PRO A 121 -7.00 -11.20 4.85
C PRO A 121 -7.53 -12.53 5.41
N ASN A 122 -8.74 -12.94 5.02
CA ASN A 122 -9.31 -14.26 5.35
C ASN A 122 -8.64 -15.41 4.58
N ARG A 123 -7.92 -15.11 3.48
CA ARG A 123 -7.23 -16.09 2.65
C ARG A 123 -5.74 -16.14 2.94
N ILE A 124 -5.11 -14.98 3.06
CA ILE A 124 -3.69 -14.83 3.41
C ILE A 124 -3.59 -13.93 4.62
N GLY A 125 -3.21 -14.52 5.75
CA GLY A 125 -2.98 -13.83 7.01
C GLY A 125 -1.57 -13.25 7.15
N PRO A 126 -1.35 -12.41 8.17
CA PRO A 126 -0.05 -11.77 8.44
C PRO A 126 1.04 -12.78 8.79
N ASP A 127 0.69 -13.92 9.39
CA ASP A 127 1.60 -15.04 9.68
C ASP A 127 2.27 -15.58 8.41
N ARG A 128 1.49 -15.75 7.33
CA ARG A 128 2.02 -16.22 6.05
C ARG A 128 2.91 -15.19 5.37
N VAL A 129 2.56 -13.91 5.50
CA VAL A 129 3.35 -12.81 4.94
C VAL A 129 4.66 -12.65 5.71
N GLN A 130 4.63 -12.73 7.05
CA GLN A 130 5.80 -12.74 7.92
C GLN A 130 6.77 -13.85 7.52
N ALA A 131 6.30 -15.10 7.47
CA ALA A 131 7.12 -16.25 7.10
C ALA A 131 7.73 -16.12 5.69
N GLN A 132 6.98 -15.55 4.73
CA GLN A 132 7.49 -15.32 3.37
C GLN A 132 8.61 -14.27 3.35
N VAL A 133 8.48 -13.18 4.13
CA VAL A 133 9.53 -12.16 4.24
C VAL A 133 10.76 -12.73 4.93
N GLU A 134 10.59 -13.43 6.05
CA GLU A 134 11.69 -14.09 6.78
C GLU A 134 12.47 -15.04 5.88
N MET A 135 11.78 -15.89 5.11
CA MET A 135 12.43 -16.81 4.18
C MET A 135 13.23 -16.07 3.09
N LEU A 136 12.66 -15.02 2.50
CA LEU A 136 13.34 -14.23 1.45
C LEU A 136 14.51 -13.41 2.00
N ALA A 137 14.37 -12.84 3.20
CA ALA A 137 15.41 -12.09 3.88
C ALA A 137 16.58 -12.99 4.30
N ALA A 138 16.30 -14.20 4.78
CA ALA A 138 17.33 -15.17 5.14
C ALA A 138 18.21 -15.58 3.94
N GLN A 139 17.64 -15.64 2.73
CA GLN A 139 18.40 -15.88 1.49
C GLN A 139 19.40 -14.76 1.18
N GLU A 140 19.16 -13.56 1.71
CA GLU A 140 19.99 -12.37 1.58
C GLU A 140 20.85 -12.10 2.82
N GLY A 141 20.77 -12.96 3.84
CA GLY A 141 21.49 -12.78 5.12
C GLY A 141 20.99 -11.59 5.96
N LEU A 142 19.72 -11.20 5.80
CA LEU A 142 19.12 -10.07 6.52
C LEU A 142 18.31 -10.54 7.72
N ASP A 143 18.41 -9.78 8.81
CA ASP A 143 17.57 -9.97 9.99
C ASP A 143 16.20 -9.33 9.80
N VAL A 144 15.17 -10.00 10.32
CA VAL A 144 13.76 -9.59 10.23
C VAL A 144 13.18 -9.48 11.62
N GLU A 145 12.51 -8.36 11.88
CA GLU A 145 11.76 -8.18 13.12
C GLU A 145 10.31 -8.66 12.99
N LYS A 146 9.63 -8.78 14.13
CA LYS A 146 8.21 -9.11 14.15
C LYS A 146 7.41 -7.96 13.52
N GLY A 147 6.62 -8.28 12.50
CA GLY A 147 5.75 -7.30 11.87
C GLY A 147 4.59 -6.85 12.76
N TYR A 148 3.98 -5.74 12.37
CA TYR A 148 2.91 -5.07 13.10
C TYR A 148 1.81 -4.56 12.16
N PHE A 149 0.60 -4.43 12.68
CA PHE A 149 -0.52 -3.84 11.96
C PHE A 149 -0.43 -2.31 12.00
N THR A 150 -0.68 -1.65 10.87
CA THR A 150 -0.69 -0.18 10.79
C THR A 150 -2.09 0.42 10.86
N ASP A 151 -3.12 -0.42 10.95
CA ASP A 151 -4.52 0.01 11.06
C ASP A 151 -5.27 -0.86 12.08
N LEU A 152 -6.50 -0.45 12.39
CA LEU A 152 -7.42 -1.12 13.29
C LEU A 152 -7.98 -2.40 12.67
N SER A 153 -8.33 -3.37 13.53
CA SER A 153 -9.09 -4.54 13.07
C SER A 153 -10.50 -4.13 12.61
N PRO A 154 -11.14 -4.91 11.72
CA PRO A 154 -12.53 -4.68 11.34
C PRO A 154 -13.47 -4.53 12.54
N GLU A 155 -13.30 -5.33 13.59
CA GLU A 155 -14.11 -5.28 14.81
C GLU A 155 -13.91 -3.94 15.55
N MET A 156 -12.67 -3.47 15.66
CA MET A 156 -12.36 -2.18 16.27
C MET A 156 -12.93 -1.01 15.46
N ILE A 157 -12.91 -1.09 14.13
CA ILE A 157 -13.49 -0.09 13.24
C ILE A 157 -15.01 -0.03 13.44
N VAL A 158 -15.69 -1.19 13.40
CA VAL A 158 -17.13 -1.29 13.62
C VAL A 158 -17.50 -0.76 15.00
N GLN A 159 -16.78 -1.16 16.05
CA GLN A 159 -17.05 -0.69 17.41
C GLN A 159 -16.91 0.82 17.53
N LYS A 160 -15.86 1.42 16.95
CA LYS A 160 -15.68 2.88 16.94
C LYS A 160 -16.80 3.58 16.20
N TYR A 161 -17.25 3.05 15.07
CA TYR A 161 -18.37 3.60 14.34
C TYR A 161 -19.67 3.56 15.16
N MET A 162 -19.98 2.42 15.77
CA MET A 162 -21.17 2.24 16.61
C MET A 162 -21.17 3.20 17.81
N ASN A 163 -20.01 3.40 18.45
CA ASN A 163 -19.86 4.36 19.54
C ASN A 163 -20.10 5.80 19.05
N LEU A 164 -19.54 6.17 17.88
CA LEU A 164 -19.68 7.50 17.30
C LEU A 164 -21.14 7.84 16.98
N ILE A 165 -21.91 6.92 16.41
CA ILE A 165 -23.30 7.17 16.06
C ILE A 165 -24.23 7.14 17.27
N SER A 166 -23.86 6.43 18.35
CA SER A 166 -24.64 6.39 19.59
C SER A 166 -24.44 7.68 20.39
N ALA A 167 -23.22 8.20 20.48
CA ALA A 167 -22.90 9.45 21.17
C ALA A 167 -23.49 10.72 20.53
N ARG A 168 -24.00 10.64 19.30
CA ARG A 168 -24.67 11.75 18.60
C ARG A 168 -26.20 11.73 18.76
N ARG A 169 -26.75 10.75 19.47
CA ARG A 169 -28.19 10.59 19.70
C ARG A 169 -28.65 11.19 21.03
N ASP A 170 -27.72 11.68 21.84
CA ASP A 170 -27.94 12.45 23.07
C ASP A 170 -27.63 13.93 22.83
#